data_AF-A0A1S2PPX8-F1
#
_entry.id   AF-A0A1S2PPX8-F1
#
_cell.length_a   1.000
_cell.length_b   1.000
_cell.length_c   1.000
_cell.angle_alpha   90.00
_cell.angle_beta   90.00
_cell.angle_gamma   90.00
#
_symmetry.space_group_name_H-M   'P 1'
#
loop_
_entity.id
_entity.type
_entity.pdbx_description
1 polymer ?
#
loop_
_entity_poly.entity_id
_entity_poly.type
_entity_poly.pdbx_seq_one_letter_code
_entity_poly.pdbx_strand_id
1 'polypeptide(L)'
;MGGAGGLTVLTVRLLPEDELAGVADPERCVELAVPRRIEDTITVRALRLTPADLVRLRMETDLALADIRTEAMHAEATWRQRLAQWHADGRTAVEANELDTALLSRVLHGLRASL
;
A
#
# COMPACT_ATOMS: atom_id res chain seq x y z
N MET A 1 -14.28 19.66 22.89
CA MET A 1 -13.69 19.69 21.53
C MET A 1 -13.35 18.25 21.15
N GLY A 2 -14.32 17.54 20.57
CA GLY A 2 -14.14 16.16 20.13
C GLY A 2 -13.77 16.14 18.65
N GLY A 3 -12.51 15.84 18.36
CA GLY A 3 -12.07 15.56 16.99
C GLY A 3 -12.66 14.22 16.56
N ALA A 4 -13.77 14.25 15.82
CA ALA A 4 -14.23 13.07 15.10
C ALA A 4 -13.20 12.79 14.00
N GLY A 5 -12.32 11.82 14.24
CA GLY A 5 -11.52 11.22 13.19
C GLY A 5 -12.47 10.70 12.13
N GLY A 6 -12.56 11.43 11.00
CA GLY A 6 -13.42 11.07 9.88
C GLY A 6 -13.07 9.66 9.44
N LEU A 7 -13.98 8.73 9.67
CA LEU A 7 -13.82 7.32 9.34
C LEU A 7 -13.53 7.20 7.84
N THR A 8 -12.30 6.84 7.48
CA THR A 8 -11.86 6.44 6.14
C THR A 8 -12.34 5.03 5.81
N VAL A 9 -13.63 4.76 6.05
CA VAL A 9 -14.20 3.42 5.90
C VAL A 9 -14.94 3.33 4.58
N LEU A 10 -14.59 2.33 3.79
CA LEU A 10 -15.33 1.94 2.59
C LEU A 10 -16.62 1.23 3.02
N THR A 11 -17.76 1.69 2.51
CA THR A 11 -19.06 1.11 2.84
C THR A 11 -19.73 0.52 1.60
N VAL A 12 -20.42 -0.60 1.79
CA VAL A 12 -21.19 -1.29 0.76
C VAL A 12 -22.63 -1.39 1.23
N ARG A 13 -23.60 -1.02 0.40
CA ARG A 13 -25.02 -1.25 0.67
C ARG A 13 -25.75 -1.74 -0.58
N LEU A 14 -26.86 -2.44 -0.36
CA LEU A 14 -27.85 -2.71 -1.39
C LEU A 14 -28.84 -1.54 -1.46
N LEU A 15 -29.17 -1.10 -2.66
CA LEU A 15 -30.17 -0.07 -2.92
C LEU A 15 -31.57 -0.69 -2.74
N PRO A 16 -32.47 -0.02 -1.99
CA PRO A 16 -33.85 -0.45 -1.85
C PRO A 16 -34.64 -0.22 -3.15
N GLU A 17 -35.78 -0.91 -3.30
CA GLU A 17 -36.57 -0.92 -4.55
C GLU A 17 -37.07 0.47 -4.97
N ASP A 18 -37.37 1.35 -4.01
CA ASP A 18 -37.80 2.72 -4.25
C ASP A 18 -36.68 3.59 -4.86
N GLU A 19 -35.42 3.39 -4.46
CA GLU A 19 -34.25 4.06 -5.04
C GLU A 19 -33.90 3.53 -6.44
N LEU A 20 -34.35 2.31 -6.77
CA LEU A 20 -34.18 1.69 -8.09
C LEU A 20 -35.30 2.04 -9.07
N ALA A 21 -36.48 2.44 -8.56
CA ALA A 21 -37.62 2.83 -9.37
C ALA A 21 -37.28 4.08 -10.22
N GLY A 22 -37.09 3.87 -11.52
CA GLY A 22 -36.74 4.94 -12.48
C GLY A 22 -35.25 5.03 -12.83
N VAL A 23 -34.42 4.12 -12.32
CA VAL A 23 -33.03 3.97 -12.76
C VAL A 23 -33.00 3.14 -14.05
N ALA A 24 -32.23 3.59 -15.04
CA ALA A 24 -32.15 2.94 -16.36
C ALA A 24 -31.56 1.52 -16.31
N ASP A 25 -30.76 1.20 -15.29
CA ASP A 25 -30.08 -0.08 -15.10
C ASP A 25 -30.28 -0.57 -13.65
N PRO A 26 -31.39 -1.29 -13.37
CA PRO A 26 -31.73 -1.75 -12.01
C PRO A 26 -30.81 -2.87 -11.50
N GLU A 27 -30.03 -3.51 -12.38
CA GLU A 27 -29.05 -4.53 -11.99
C GLU A 27 -27.90 -3.93 -11.18
N ARG A 28 -27.67 -2.61 -11.29
CA ARG A 28 -26.70 -1.85 -10.49
C ARG A 28 -27.22 -1.51 -9.10
N CYS A 29 -27.70 -2.51 -8.39
CA CYS A 29 -28.32 -2.38 -7.08
C CYS A 29 -27.32 -2.32 -5.92
N VAL A 30 -26.01 -2.42 -6.17
CA VAL A 30 -24.99 -2.26 -5.13
C VAL A 30 -24.42 -0.85 -5.18
N GLU A 31 -24.41 -0.16 -4.06
CA GLU A 31 -23.72 1.11 -3.90
C GLU A 31 -22.47 0.95 -3.03
N LEU A 32 -21.34 1.35 -3.58
CA LEU A 32 -20.03 1.37 -2.94
C LEU A 32 -19.62 2.82 -2.68
N ALA A 33 -19.47 3.19 -1.41
CA ALA A 33 -18.98 4.52 -1.03
C ALA A 33 -17.47 4.43 -0.75
N VAL A 34 -16.67 5.05 -1.61
CA VAL A 34 -15.22 5.00 -1.56
C VAL A 34 -14.69 6.32 -1.00
N PRO A 35 -14.11 6.34 0.21
CA PRO A 35 -13.43 7.52 0.72
C PRO A 35 -12.12 7.73 -0.05
N ARG A 36 -11.90 8.96 -0.51
CA ARG A 36 -10.64 9.43 -1.07
C ARG A 36 -10.14 10.60 -0.27
N ARG A 37 -8.91 10.49 0.23
CA ARG A 37 -8.18 11.61 0.80
C ARG A 37 -7.57 12.42 -0.33
N ILE A 38 -7.90 13.71 -0.39
CA ILE A 38 -7.30 14.69 -1.27
C ILE A 38 -6.78 15.80 -0.35
N GLU A 39 -5.46 15.94 -0.28
CA GLU A 39 -4.77 16.80 0.70
C GLU A 39 -5.24 16.45 2.13
N ASP A 40 -5.90 17.39 2.81
CA ASP A 40 -6.46 17.22 4.16
C ASP A 40 -7.98 17.03 4.19
N THR A 41 -8.62 16.86 3.03
CA THR A 41 -10.06 16.61 2.94
C THR A 41 -10.36 15.18 2.53
N ILE A 42 -11.34 14.54 3.19
CA ILE A 42 -11.88 13.25 2.78
C ILE A 42 -13.14 13.52 1.94
N THR A 43 -13.12 13.12 0.68
CA THR A 43 -14.29 13.12 -0.20
C THR A 43 -14.79 11.69 -0.38
N VAL A 44 -16.10 11.50 -0.50
CA VAL A 44 -16.70 10.17 -0.72
C VAL A 44 -17.24 10.10 -2.12
N ARG A 45 -16.79 9.11 -2.89
CA ARG A 45 -17.31 8.81 -4.22
C ARG A 45 -18.23 7.59 -4.14
N ALA A 46 -19.51 7.78 -4.45
CA ALA A 46 -20.45 6.67 -4.61
C ALA A 46 -20.32 6.05 -6.01
N LEU A 47 -20.29 4.72 -6.07
CA LEU A 47 -20.25 3.93 -7.30
C LEU A 47 -21.39 2.93 -7.28
N ARG A 48 -22.20 2.92 -8.34
CA ARG A 48 -23.26 1.93 -8.54
C ARG A 48 -22.76 0.78 -9.40
N LEU A 49 -22.88 -0.43 -8.87
CA LEU A 49 -22.28 -1.65 -9.40
C LEU A 49 -23.32 -2.78 -9.41
N THR A 50 -23.13 -3.75 -10.29
CA THR A 50 -23.87 -5.01 -10.20
C THR A 50 -23.27 -5.92 -9.12
N PRO A 51 -24.00 -6.93 -8.60
CA PRO A 51 -23.42 -7.94 -7.73
C PRO A 51 -22.23 -8.68 -8.37
N ALA A 52 -22.29 -8.92 -9.69
CA ALA A 52 -21.19 -9.55 -10.43
C ALA A 52 -19.94 -8.67 -10.46
N ASP A 53 -20.10 -7.35 -10.63
CA ASP A 53 -18.99 -6.40 -10.55
C ASP A 53 -18.33 -6.40 -9.17
N LEU A 54 -19.10 -6.53 -8.09
CA LEU A 54 -18.56 -6.60 -6.74
C LEU A 54 -17.72 -7.87 -6.53
N VAL A 55 -18.19 -9.02 -7.03
CA VAL A 55 -17.44 -10.28 -6.97
C VAL A 55 -16.14 -10.18 -7.76
N ARG A 56 -16.22 -9.65 -8.98
CA ARG A 56 -15.03 -9.41 -9.82
C ARG A 56 -14.03 -8.48 -9.13
N LEU A 57 -14.50 -7.36 -8.59
CA LEU A 57 -13.65 -6.39 -7.89
C LEU A 57 -12.93 -7.04 -6.71
N ARG A 58 -13.62 -7.90 -5.94
CA ARG A 58 -13.01 -8.66 -4.86
C ARG A 58 -11.89 -9.58 -5.37
N MET A 59 -12.15 -10.37 -6.42
CA MET A 59 -11.14 -11.26 -6.98
C MET A 59 -9.92 -10.50 -7.51
N GLU A 60 -10.14 -9.41 -8.24
CA GLU A 60 -9.07 -8.55 -8.75
C GLU A 60 -8.26 -7.92 -7.60
N THR A 61 -8.93 -7.50 -6.53
CA THR A 61 -8.26 -6.94 -5.34
C THR A 61 -7.45 -7.99 -4.61
N ASP A 62 -7.98 -9.21 -4.43
CA ASP A 62 -7.28 -10.30 -3.76
C ASP A 62 -6.00 -10.69 -4.53
N LEU A 63 -6.08 -10.74 -5.86
CA LEU A 63 -4.91 -10.96 -6.73
C LEU A 63 -3.88 -9.84 -6.61
N ALA A 64 -4.31 -8.58 -6.77
CA ALA A 64 -3.40 -7.44 -6.65
C ALA A 64 -2.73 -7.37 -5.26
N LEU A 65 -3.46 -7.71 -4.19
CA LEU A 65 -2.91 -7.73 -2.84
C LEU A 65 -1.90 -8.86 -2.64
N ALA A 66 -2.11 -10.02 -3.27
CA ALA A 66 -1.14 -11.11 -3.28
C ALA A 66 0.16 -10.72 -4.02
N ASP A 67 0.04 -10.05 -5.15
CA ASP A 67 1.19 -9.55 -5.93
C ASP A 67 2.00 -8.53 -5.12
N ILE A 68 1.32 -7.53 -4.52
CA ILE A 68 1.97 -6.51 -3.68
C ILE A 68 2.72 -7.17 -2.51
N ARG A 69 2.11 -8.15 -1.84
CA ARG A 69 2.75 -8.87 -0.73
C ARG A 69 3.98 -9.64 -1.20
N THR A 70 3.88 -10.31 -2.34
CA THR A 70 5.00 -11.07 -2.92
C THR A 70 6.17 -10.16 -3.24
N GLU A 71 5.91 -9.03 -3.91
CA GLU A 71 6.92 -8.04 -4.23
C GLU A 71 7.52 -7.41 -2.96
N ALA A 72 6.70 -7.08 -1.96
CA ALA A 72 7.18 -6.55 -0.69
C ALA A 72 8.12 -7.53 0.04
N MET A 73 7.78 -8.83 0.05
CA MET A 73 8.65 -9.86 0.62
C MET A 73 9.97 -9.99 -0.15
N HIS A 74 9.94 -9.92 -1.48
CA HIS A 74 11.15 -9.95 -2.30
C HIS A 74 12.05 -8.72 -2.06
N ALA A 75 11.45 -7.53 -2.00
CA ALA A 75 12.16 -6.31 -1.68
C ALA A 75 12.80 -6.37 -0.28
N GLU A 76 12.07 -6.86 0.72
CA GLU A 76 12.59 -7.02 2.08
C GLU A 76 13.75 -8.03 2.13
N ALA A 77 13.61 -9.18 1.48
CA ALA A 77 14.66 -10.19 1.42
C ALA A 77 15.95 -9.64 0.78
N THR A 78 15.79 -8.92 -0.33
CA THR A 78 16.91 -8.26 -1.04
C THR A 78 17.58 -7.22 -0.16
N TRP A 79 16.79 -6.39 0.54
CA TRP A 79 17.31 -5.38 1.46
C TRP A 79 18.09 -6.02 2.61
N ARG A 80 17.55 -7.06 3.25
CA ARG A 80 18.23 -7.80 4.34
C ARG A 80 19.54 -8.42 3.87
N GLN A 81 19.58 -8.98 2.67
CA GLN A 81 20.79 -9.54 2.10
C GLN A 81 21.87 -8.48 1.90
N ARG A 82 21.51 -7.32 1.30
CA ARG A 82 22.45 -6.20 1.11
C ARG A 82 22.97 -5.66 2.43
N LEU A 83 22.10 -5.53 3.43
CA LEU A 83 22.50 -5.07 4.77
C LEU A 83 23.48 -6.04 5.43
N ALA A 84 23.22 -7.36 5.34
CA ALA A 84 24.12 -8.38 5.87
C ALA A 84 25.50 -8.33 5.18
N GLN A 85 25.54 -8.16 3.86
CA GLN A 85 26.78 -7.99 3.12
C GLN A 85 27.54 -6.74 3.58
N TRP A 86 26.86 -5.60 3.68
CA TRP A 86 27.47 -4.36 4.14
C TRP A 86 28.08 -4.49 5.54
N HIS A 87 27.40 -5.19 6.46
CA HIS A 87 27.97 -5.48 7.78
C HIS A 87 29.19 -6.40 7.73
N ALA A 88 29.21 -7.40 6.84
CA ALA A 88 30.36 -8.28 6.67
C ALA A 88 31.58 -7.53 6.09
N ASP A 89 31.35 -6.68 5.10
CA ASP A 89 32.37 -5.82 4.50
C ASP A 89 32.93 -4.84 5.55
N GLY A 90 32.05 -4.23 6.36
CA GLY A 90 32.43 -3.35 7.45
C GLY A 90 33.31 -4.05 8.50
N ARG A 91 32.96 -5.28 8.90
CA ARG A 91 33.80 -6.08 9.82
C ARG A 91 35.17 -6.38 9.21
N THR A 92 35.20 -6.80 7.96
CA THR A 92 36.45 -7.10 7.24
C THR A 92 37.38 -5.88 7.18
N ALA A 93 36.83 -4.69 6.90
CA ALA A 93 37.62 -3.46 6.84
C ALA A 93 38.24 -3.07 8.19
N VAL A 94 37.50 -3.27 9.29
CA VAL A 94 38.00 -3.07 10.66
C VAL A 94 39.11 -4.07 10.99
N GLU A 95 38.91 -5.36 10.69
CA GLU A 95 39.90 -6.42 10.92
C GLU A 95 41.18 -6.21 10.11
N ALA A 96 41.08 -5.63 8.90
CA ALA A 96 42.22 -5.29 8.05
C ALA A 96 43.01 -4.05 8.51
N ASN A 97 42.57 -3.37 9.59
CA ASN A 97 43.16 -2.12 10.09
C ASN A 97 43.30 -1.05 8.98
N GLU A 98 42.33 -0.99 8.05
CA GLU A 98 42.27 0.06 7.02
C GLU A 98 42.18 1.43 7.73
N LEU A 99 43.07 2.36 7.38
CA LEU A 99 43.13 3.72 7.95
C LEU A 99 41.73 4.34 8.05
N ASP A 100 41.41 4.94 9.21
CA ASP A 100 40.09 5.45 9.60
C ASP A 100 39.35 6.25 8.49
N THR A 101 40.07 6.93 7.61
CA THR A 101 39.50 7.70 6.49
C THR A 101 38.89 6.83 5.37
N ALA A 102 39.43 5.63 5.15
CA ALA A 102 38.89 4.66 4.20
C ALA A 102 37.60 4.02 4.74
N LEU A 103 37.58 3.68 6.03
CA LEU A 103 36.39 3.17 6.72
C LEU A 103 35.25 4.20 6.68
N LEU A 104 35.54 5.48 6.98
CA LEU A 104 34.55 6.56 6.97
C LEU A 104 33.96 6.80 5.56
N SER A 105 34.80 6.75 4.53
CA SER A 105 34.36 6.89 3.14
C SER A 105 33.42 5.75 2.72
N ARG A 106 33.68 4.52 3.17
CA ARG A 106 32.85 3.34 2.88
C ARG A 106 31.52 3.37 3.62
N VAL A 107 31.50 3.80 4.88
CA VAL A 107 30.28 4.00 5.67
C VAL A 107 29.38 5.06 5.02
N LEU A 108 29.95 6.20 4.61
CA LEU A 108 29.20 7.25 3.92
C LEU A 108 28.66 6.80 2.57
N HIS A 109 29.39 5.95 1.84
CA HIS A 109 28.91 5.37 0.59
C HIS A 109 27.76 4.39 0.81
N GLY A 110 27.85 3.51 1.82
CA GLY A 110 26.78 2.56 2.17
C GLY A 110 25.48 3.25 2.62
N LEU A 111 25.61 4.33 3.41
CA LEU A 111 24.46 5.16 3.80
C LEU A 111 23.80 5.85 2.60
N ARG A 112 24.59 6.30 1.62
CA ARG A 112 24.06 6.95 0.42
C ARG A 112 23.40 5.96 -0.55
N ALA A 113 23.82 4.69 -0.54
CA ALA A 113 23.23 3.64 -1.39
C ALA A 113 22.01 2.93 -0.76
N SER A 114 21.70 3.25 0.51
CA SER A 114 20.54 2.71 1.25
C SER A 114 19.40 3.71 1.42
N LEU A 115 19.59 4.95 0.94
CA LEU A 115 18.56 5.98 0.71
C LEU A 115 18.10 5.94 -0.75
#